data_AF-A0A349CVP0-F1
#
_entry.id   AF-A0A349CVP0-F1
#
_cell.length_a   1.000
_cell.length_b   1.000
_cell.length_c   1.000
_cell.angle_alpha   90.00
_cell.angle_beta   90.00
_cell.angle_gamma   90.00
#
_symmetry.space_group_name_H-M   'P 1'
#
loop_
_entity.id
_entity.type
_entity.pdbx_description
1 polymer ?
#
loop_
_entity_poly.entity_id
_entity_poly.type
_entity_poly.pdbx_seq_one_letter_code
_entity_poly.pdbx_strand_id
1 'polypeptide(L)'
;SQTAAQEAWVANFQTANPDVTVNYEPTGSGTGRENFIAGASNFIGSDRAFNDEEIAAGGFAACAADGEAGIVELPMYISPVAVAFNLEGIDSLNMSAETIASVFAGDITNWNDEAIAADNPDVELPDLAISPVHRSDDSGTTETFTSYLEAASGGAWEYEADGVWPIDSGEAA
;
A
#
# COMPACT_ATOMS: atom_id res chain seq x y z
N SER A 1 6.87 -11.29 1.68
CA SER A 1 5.78 -10.36 2.01
C SER A 1 5.80 -10.10 3.51
N GLN A 2 5.16 -9.02 3.97
CA GLN A 2 5.06 -8.71 5.41
C GLN A 2 4.38 -9.87 6.18
N THR A 3 3.35 -10.50 5.60
CA THR A 3 2.68 -11.69 6.17
C THR A 3 3.67 -12.82 6.46
N ALA A 4 4.51 -13.21 5.50
CA ALA A 4 5.48 -14.28 5.70
C ALA A 4 6.52 -13.94 6.79
N ALA A 5 6.89 -12.66 6.91
CA ALA A 5 7.78 -12.20 7.98
C ALA A 5 7.09 -12.33 9.36
N GLN A 6 5.84 -11.89 9.46
CA GLN A 6 5.04 -11.99 10.70
C GLN A 6 4.81 -13.44 11.11
N GLU A 7 4.44 -14.32 10.18
CA GLU A 7 4.30 -15.76 10.44
C GLU A 7 5.58 -16.37 11.02
N ALA A 8 6.73 -16.04 10.42
CA ALA A 8 8.03 -16.50 10.91
C ALA A 8 8.39 -15.93 12.29
N TRP A 9 8.09 -14.65 12.55
CA TRP A 9 8.34 -14.03 13.85
C TRP A 9 7.44 -14.59 14.94
N VAL A 10 6.15 -14.74 14.69
CA VAL A 10 5.18 -15.37 15.60
C VAL A 10 5.61 -16.78 15.95
N ALA A 11 5.94 -17.60 14.96
CA ALA A 11 6.37 -18.98 15.18
C ALA A 11 7.62 -19.07 16.06
N ASN A 12 8.65 -18.26 15.75
CA ASN A 12 9.91 -18.28 16.50
C ASN A 12 9.76 -17.69 17.91
N PHE A 13 9.00 -16.59 18.06
CA PHE A 13 8.81 -15.94 19.35
C PHE A 13 8.05 -16.83 20.33
N GLN A 14 6.96 -17.47 19.89
CA GLN A 14 6.19 -18.39 20.73
C GLN A 14 6.98 -19.67 21.06
N THR A 15 7.82 -20.15 20.13
CA THR A 15 8.71 -21.30 20.43
C THR A 15 9.69 -20.96 21.55
N ALA A 16 10.24 -19.74 21.56
CA ALA A 16 11.12 -19.27 22.63
C ALA A 16 10.37 -18.90 23.92
N ASN A 17 9.09 -18.55 23.83
CA ASN A 17 8.26 -18.07 24.94
C ASN A 17 6.92 -18.85 24.96
N PRO A 18 6.91 -20.10 25.47
CA PRO A 18 5.76 -21.01 25.34
C PRO A 18 4.51 -20.56 26.10
N ASP A 19 4.65 -19.65 27.05
CA ASP A 19 3.54 -19.07 27.82
C ASP A 19 2.89 -17.85 27.13
N VAL A 20 3.42 -17.43 25.97
CA VAL A 20 2.91 -16.29 25.21
C VAL A 20 2.21 -16.76 23.95
N THR A 21 1.01 -16.22 23.71
CA THR A 21 0.28 -16.34 22.45
C THR A 21 0.33 -15.02 21.70
N VAL A 22 0.70 -15.06 20.42
CA VAL A 22 0.70 -13.93 19.51
C VAL A 22 -0.27 -14.25 18.36
N ASN A 23 -1.30 -13.41 18.23
CA ASN A 23 -2.24 -13.46 17.12
C ASN A 23 -1.92 -12.30 16.16
N TYR A 24 -1.89 -12.59 14.86
CA TYR A 24 -1.69 -11.58 13.82
C TYR A 24 -2.66 -11.87 12.67
N GLU A 25 -3.38 -10.84 12.24
CA GLU A 25 -4.35 -10.91 11.14
C GLU A 25 -4.00 -9.84 10.09
N PRO A 26 -3.84 -10.21 8.80
CA PRO A 26 -3.49 -9.27 7.74
C PRO A 26 -4.73 -8.53 7.22
N THR A 27 -5.27 -7.61 8.01
CA THR A 27 -6.55 -6.90 7.71
C THR A 27 -6.39 -5.59 6.95
N GLY A 28 -5.17 -5.22 6.53
CA GLY A 28 -4.90 -3.90 5.94
C GLY A 28 -4.54 -2.82 6.97
N SER A 29 -3.85 -1.77 6.52
CA SER A 29 -3.31 -0.73 7.41
C SER A 29 -4.40 0.11 8.06
N GLY A 30 -5.46 0.50 7.34
CA GLY A 30 -6.58 1.28 7.90
C GLY A 30 -7.23 0.57 9.09
N THR A 31 -7.72 -0.65 8.87
CA THR A 31 -8.30 -1.49 9.95
C THR A 31 -7.31 -1.76 11.08
N GLY A 32 -6.03 -1.99 10.78
CA GLY A 32 -5.01 -2.12 11.80
C GLY A 32 -4.94 -0.88 12.70
N ARG A 33 -4.81 0.31 12.09
CA ARG A 33 -4.71 1.58 12.81
C ARG A 33 -5.95 1.86 13.66
N GLU A 34 -7.15 1.61 13.14
CA GLU A 34 -8.41 1.69 13.89
C GLU A 34 -8.42 0.76 15.11
N ASN A 35 -8.03 -0.51 14.92
CA ASN A 35 -7.95 -1.49 16.00
C ASN A 35 -6.92 -1.10 17.08
N PHE A 36 -5.81 -0.49 16.69
CA PHE A 36 -4.79 -0.01 17.62
C PHE A 36 -5.29 1.17 18.45
N ILE A 37 -5.91 2.17 17.81
CA ILE A 37 -6.55 3.30 18.51
C ILE A 37 -7.60 2.78 19.50
N ALA A 38 -8.47 1.86 19.05
CA ALA A 38 -9.52 1.27 19.88
C ALA A 38 -8.99 0.37 21.01
N GLY A 39 -7.70 0.04 21.03
CA GLY A 39 -7.09 -0.87 22.00
C GLY A 39 -7.47 -2.34 21.79
N ALA A 40 -8.03 -2.68 20.63
CA ALA A 40 -8.36 -4.05 20.24
C ALA A 40 -7.10 -4.87 19.91
N SER A 41 -6.04 -4.20 19.43
CA SER A 41 -4.75 -4.81 19.11
C SER A 41 -3.63 -4.20 19.96
N ASN A 42 -2.73 -5.04 20.49
CA ASN A 42 -1.57 -4.57 21.27
C ASN A 42 -0.44 -4.02 20.39
N PHE A 43 -0.38 -4.45 19.14
CA PHE A 43 0.54 -3.96 18.11
C PHE A 43 -0.11 -4.12 16.74
N ILE A 44 0.39 -3.39 15.75
CA ILE A 44 -0.06 -3.49 14.36
C ILE A 44 1.12 -3.40 13.40
N GLY A 45 0.91 -3.91 12.18
CA GLY A 45 1.73 -3.56 11.02
C GLY A 45 0.99 -2.52 10.18
N SER A 46 1.69 -1.47 9.77
CA SER A 46 1.14 -0.45 8.86
C SER A 46 2.24 0.01 7.91
N ASP A 47 1.88 0.24 6.65
CA ASP A 47 2.78 0.87 5.67
C ASP A 47 2.80 2.40 5.82
N ARG A 48 1.84 2.97 6.58
CA ARG A 48 1.78 4.37 6.96
C ARG A 48 1.95 4.54 8.47
N ALA A 49 2.87 5.41 8.86
CA ALA A 49 2.99 5.92 10.21
C ALA A 49 1.85 6.89 10.56
N PHE A 50 1.44 6.93 11.82
CA PHE A 50 0.62 8.02 12.32
C PHE A 50 1.40 9.34 12.23
N ASN A 51 0.75 10.38 11.72
CA ASN A 51 1.34 11.70 11.70
C ASN A 51 1.22 12.40 13.07
N ASP A 52 1.94 13.52 13.23
CA ASP A 52 1.97 14.25 14.50
C ASP A 52 0.58 14.73 14.96
N GLU A 53 -0.31 15.07 14.02
CA GLU A 53 -1.67 15.50 14.35
C GLU A 53 -2.53 14.34 14.89
N GLU A 54 -2.42 13.16 14.28
CA GLU A 54 -3.09 11.93 14.71
C GLU A 54 -2.57 11.49 16.08
N ILE A 55 -1.26 11.59 16.32
CA ILE A 55 -0.65 11.28 17.63
C ILE A 55 -1.12 12.30 18.67
N ALA A 56 -1.13 13.59 18.34
CA ALA A 56 -1.56 14.66 19.25
C ALA A 56 -3.05 14.59 19.59
N ALA A 57 -3.89 14.09 18.67
CA ALA A 57 -5.30 13.81 18.93
C ALA A 57 -5.49 12.72 20.00
N GLY A 58 -4.52 11.81 20.15
CA GLY A 58 -4.51 10.77 21.16
C GLY A 58 -5.58 9.70 20.94
N GLY A 59 -6.11 9.14 22.03
CA GLY A 59 -7.20 8.14 21.96
C GLY A 59 -6.75 6.69 21.87
N PHE A 60 -5.45 6.39 22.00
CA PHE A 60 -4.90 5.04 22.02
C PHE A 60 -5.27 4.28 23.31
N ALA A 61 -6.41 3.60 23.29
CA ALA A 61 -7.11 3.13 24.48
C ALA A 61 -6.32 2.12 25.35
N ALA A 62 -5.40 1.37 24.75
CA ALA A 62 -4.57 0.38 25.45
C ALA A 62 -3.21 0.92 25.93
N CYS A 63 -2.86 2.16 25.59
CA CYS A 63 -1.59 2.79 25.99
C CYS A 63 -1.67 3.35 27.42
N ALA A 64 -0.53 3.43 28.11
CA ALA A 64 -0.47 3.95 29.48
C ALA A 64 -0.92 5.41 29.55
N ALA A 65 -1.76 5.76 30.52
CA ALA A 65 -2.41 7.07 30.64
C ALA A 65 -1.53 8.12 31.36
N ASP A 66 -0.41 7.70 31.93
CA ASP A 66 0.16 8.32 33.13
C ASP A 66 1.33 9.29 32.88
N GLY A 67 1.69 9.59 31.63
CA GLY A 67 2.65 10.65 31.34
C GLY A 67 3.36 10.49 30.01
N GLU A 68 3.04 11.36 29.05
CA GLU A 68 3.72 11.59 27.76
C GLU A 68 4.26 10.36 26.99
N ALA A 69 3.74 9.17 27.27
CA ALA A 69 4.06 7.95 26.55
C ALA A 69 3.10 7.86 25.37
N GLY A 70 3.44 8.61 24.32
CA GLY A 70 2.86 8.43 23.00
C GLY A 70 3.07 7.00 22.51
N ILE A 71 2.39 6.68 21.42
CA ILE A 71 2.65 5.44 20.69
C ILE A 71 4.12 5.39 20.26
N VAL A 72 4.64 4.18 20.05
CA VAL A 72 5.98 3.99 19.51
C VAL A 72 5.85 3.37 18.13
N GLU A 73 6.42 4.04 17.14
CA GLU A 73 6.47 3.55 15.77
C GLU A 73 7.86 3.03 15.45
N LEU A 74 7.96 1.76 15.06
CA LEU A 74 9.22 1.09 14.79
C LEU A 74 9.28 0.63 13.33
N PRO A 75 10.35 0.98 12.57
CA PRO A 75 10.55 0.42 11.24
C PRO A 75 10.98 -1.05 11.36
N MET A 76 10.02 -1.97 11.18
CA MET A 76 10.23 -3.41 11.38
C MET A 76 10.55 -4.18 10.10
N TYR A 77 10.05 -3.71 8.95
CA TYR A 77 10.17 -4.41 7.68
C TYR A 77 10.19 -3.40 6.53
N ILE A 78 11.04 -3.64 5.53
CA ILE A 78 11.14 -2.81 4.33
C ILE A 78 10.77 -3.70 3.14
N SER A 79 9.78 -3.28 2.36
CA SER A 79 9.43 -3.91 1.08
C SER A 79 9.15 -2.88 0.00
N PRO A 80 9.54 -3.17 -1.26
CA PRO A 80 9.10 -2.38 -2.39
C PRO A 80 7.62 -2.66 -2.71
N VAL A 81 6.94 -1.65 -3.25
CA VAL A 81 5.67 -1.81 -3.97
C VAL A 81 6.00 -1.97 -5.45
N ALA A 82 5.34 -2.92 -6.13
CA ALA A 82 5.50 -3.16 -7.55
C ALA A 82 4.15 -3.03 -8.25
N VAL A 83 4.14 -2.42 -9.45
CA VAL A 83 2.99 -2.44 -10.34
C VAL A 83 3.05 -3.72 -11.16
N ALA A 84 2.10 -4.61 -10.92
CA ALA A 84 1.97 -5.86 -11.66
C ALA A 84 1.01 -5.69 -12.84
N PHE A 85 1.25 -6.44 -13.91
CA PHE A 85 0.38 -6.51 -15.08
C PHE A 85 0.22 -7.95 -15.56
N ASN A 86 -0.77 -8.19 -16.42
CA ASN A 86 -1.04 -9.51 -16.99
C ASN A 86 -1.24 -9.40 -18.51
N LEU A 87 -0.21 -9.75 -19.26
CA LEU A 87 -0.21 -9.79 -20.72
C LEU A 87 0.40 -11.11 -21.19
N GLU A 88 -0.29 -11.80 -22.10
CA GLU A 88 0.20 -13.07 -22.62
C GLU A 88 1.51 -12.87 -23.39
N GLY A 89 2.56 -13.57 -22.97
CA GLY A 89 3.87 -13.53 -23.62
C GLY A 89 4.74 -12.32 -23.32
N ILE A 90 4.30 -11.40 -22.45
CA ILE A 90 5.07 -10.23 -22.02
C ILE A 90 5.34 -10.34 -20.51
N ASP A 91 6.59 -10.62 -20.15
CA ASP A 91 7.00 -10.80 -18.75
C ASP A 91 7.54 -9.52 -18.09
N SER A 92 7.87 -8.50 -18.90
CA SER A 92 8.41 -7.23 -18.40
C SER A 92 8.02 -6.06 -19.29
N LEU A 93 7.67 -4.93 -18.68
CA LEU A 93 7.46 -3.64 -19.34
C LEU A 93 8.16 -2.55 -18.53
N ASN A 94 8.77 -1.60 -19.23
CA ASN A 94 9.15 -0.32 -18.64
C ASN A 94 7.94 0.61 -18.68
N MET A 95 7.67 1.30 -17.57
CA MET A 95 6.66 2.34 -17.54
C MET A 95 7.17 3.48 -16.69
N SER A 96 7.16 4.69 -17.26
CA SER A 96 7.43 5.90 -16.50
C SER A 96 6.35 6.17 -15.43
N ALA A 97 6.68 6.98 -14.42
CA ALA A 97 5.70 7.41 -13.41
C ALA A 97 4.49 8.12 -14.03
N GLU A 98 4.73 8.93 -15.07
CA GLU A 98 3.70 9.64 -15.84
C GLU A 98 2.78 8.64 -16.54
N THR A 99 3.33 7.65 -17.26
CA THR A 99 2.56 6.60 -17.94
C THR A 99 1.72 5.78 -16.96
N ILE A 100 2.29 5.41 -15.80
CA ILE A 100 1.56 4.69 -14.75
C ILE A 100 0.40 5.56 -14.22
N ALA A 101 0.66 6.83 -13.91
CA ALA A 101 -0.36 7.75 -13.43
C ALA A 101 -1.51 7.89 -14.44
N SER A 102 -1.20 8.09 -15.72
CA SER A 102 -2.21 8.21 -16.79
C SER A 102 -3.02 6.93 -16.99
N VAL A 103 -2.44 5.75 -16.78
CA VAL A 103 -3.20 4.49 -16.78
C VAL A 103 -4.19 4.44 -15.63
N PHE A 104 -3.75 4.75 -14.41
CA PHE A 104 -4.61 4.68 -13.23
C PHE A 104 -5.60 5.85 -13.13
N ALA A 105 -5.32 6.99 -13.77
CA ALA A 105 -6.26 8.10 -13.94
C ALA A 105 -7.31 7.84 -15.04
N GLY A 106 -7.07 6.84 -15.90
CA GLY A 106 -7.97 6.45 -16.98
C GLY A 106 -7.76 7.20 -18.31
N ASP A 107 -6.67 7.95 -18.44
CA ASP A 107 -6.30 8.64 -19.68
C ASP A 107 -5.70 7.67 -20.70
N ILE A 108 -4.86 6.73 -20.24
CA ILE A 108 -4.34 5.63 -21.06
C ILE A 108 -5.19 4.39 -20.80
N THR A 109 -5.87 3.93 -21.85
CA THR A 109 -6.88 2.86 -21.76
C THR A 109 -6.55 1.62 -22.59
N ASN A 110 -5.44 1.60 -23.33
CA ASN A 110 -5.04 0.48 -24.18
C ASN A 110 -3.53 0.21 -24.04
N TRP A 111 -3.14 -1.06 -24.08
CA TRP A 111 -1.75 -1.50 -23.91
C TRP A 111 -0.81 -1.08 -25.05
N ASN A 112 -1.33 -0.85 -26.25
CA ASN A 112 -0.53 -0.38 -27.39
C ASN A 112 -0.42 1.16 -27.48
N ASP A 113 -0.81 1.89 -26.44
CA ASP A 113 -0.70 3.34 -26.38
C ASP A 113 0.72 3.83 -26.68
N GLU A 114 0.84 4.97 -27.37
CA GLU A 114 2.13 5.51 -27.80
C GLU A 114 3.09 5.78 -26.64
N ALA A 115 2.59 6.17 -25.47
CA ALA A 115 3.42 6.38 -24.28
C ALA A 115 4.02 5.07 -23.74
N ILE A 116 3.24 3.98 -23.76
CA ILE A 116 3.73 2.65 -23.37
C ILE A 116 4.70 2.12 -24.43
N ALA A 117 4.40 2.29 -25.71
CA ALA A 117 5.25 1.86 -26.82
C ALA A 117 6.60 2.61 -26.84
N ALA A 118 6.61 3.90 -26.53
CA ALA A 118 7.82 4.70 -26.47
C ALA A 118 8.82 4.20 -25.42
N ASP A 119 8.33 3.71 -24.28
CA ASP A 119 9.14 3.13 -23.21
C ASP A 119 9.60 1.69 -23.53
N ASN A 120 9.02 1.04 -24.54
CA ASN A 120 9.20 -0.38 -24.85
C ASN A 120 9.37 -0.66 -26.36
N PRO A 121 10.40 -0.10 -27.04
CA PRO A 121 10.54 -0.16 -28.50
C PRO A 121 10.72 -1.57 -29.08
N ASP A 122 11.14 -2.54 -28.26
CA ASP A 122 11.40 -3.93 -28.66
C ASP A 122 10.25 -4.88 -28.27
N VAL A 123 9.14 -4.37 -27.73
CA VAL A 123 8.00 -5.18 -27.29
C VAL A 123 6.82 -5.03 -28.26
N GLU A 124 6.29 -6.16 -28.73
CA GLU A 124 5.06 -6.17 -29.53
C GLU A 124 3.84 -6.03 -28.60
N LEU A 125 3.37 -4.80 -28.42
CA LEU A 125 2.25 -4.49 -27.53
C LEU A 125 0.90 -4.87 -28.18
N PRO A 126 0.01 -5.56 -27.46
CA PRO A 126 -1.29 -5.95 -28.00
C PRO A 126 -2.27 -4.78 -28.04
N ASP A 127 -3.17 -4.78 -29.02
CA ASP A 127 -4.38 -3.95 -29.00
C ASP A 127 -5.39 -4.55 -28.01
N LEU A 128 -5.23 -4.20 -26.73
CA LEU A 128 -6.01 -4.73 -25.62
C LEU A 128 -6.32 -3.61 -24.63
N ALA A 129 -7.59 -3.51 -24.23
CA ALA A 129 -8.01 -2.57 -23.20
C ALA A 129 -7.29 -2.85 -21.87
N ILE A 130 -6.90 -1.79 -21.16
CA ILE A 130 -6.34 -1.87 -19.82
C ILE A 130 -7.50 -1.88 -18.81
N SER A 131 -7.43 -2.79 -17.84
CA SER A 131 -8.26 -2.77 -16.64
C SER A 131 -7.36 -2.44 -15.44
N PRO A 132 -7.29 -1.16 -15.00
CA PRO A 132 -6.58 -0.80 -13.78
C PRO A 132 -7.25 -1.46 -12.57
N VAL A 133 -6.47 -2.10 -11.69
CA VAL A 133 -6.96 -2.73 -10.47
C VAL A 133 -6.36 -2.01 -9.27
N HIS A 134 -7.19 -1.61 -8.32
CA HIS A 134 -6.77 -0.92 -7.10
C HIS A 134 -7.40 -1.58 -5.87
N ARG A 135 -6.89 -1.25 -4.68
CA ARG A 135 -7.46 -1.73 -3.43
C ARG A 135 -8.82 -1.08 -3.15
N SER A 136 -9.74 -1.88 -2.64
CA SER A 136 -11.10 -1.46 -2.26
C SER A 136 -11.19 -0.89 -0.83
N ASP A 137 -10.24 -1.24 0.02
CA ASP A 137 -10.16 -0.84 1.43
C ASP A 137 -9.08 0.21 1.69
N ASP A 138 -9.19 0.91 2.83
CA ASP A 138 -8.19 1.87 3.30
C ASP A 138 -6.84 1.17 3.60
N SER A 139 -5.82 1.55 2.84
CA SER A 139 -4.61 0.76 2.64
C SER A 139 -3.36 1.63 2.57
N GLY A 140 -2.38 1.34 3.43
CA GLY A 140 -1.10 2.05 3.39
C GLY A 140 -0.29 1.75 2.13
N THR A 141 -0.51 0.61 1.47
CA THR A 141 0.06 0.33 0.15
C THR A 141 -0.55 1.24 -0.92
N THR A 142 -1.84 1.56 -0.80
CA THR A 142 -2.51 2.53 -1.68
C THR A 142 -1.87 3.89 -1.50
N GLU A 143 -1.72 4.34 -0.25
CA GLU A 143 -1.12 5.65 0.03
C GLU A 143 0.34 5.74 -0.41
N THR A 144 1.11 4.65 -0.23
CA THR A 144 2.48 4.57 -0.74
C THR A 144 2.51 4.73 -2.27
N PHE A 145 1.58 4.08 -2.98
CA PHE A 145 1.49 4.14 -4.43
C PHE A 145 1.03 5.52 -4.92
N THR A 146 -0.01 6.11 -4.33
CA THR A 146 -0.50 7.45 -4.71
C THR A 146 0.51 8.53 -4.36
N SER A 147 1.27 8.39 -3.26
CA SER A 147 2.39 9.30 -2.93
C SER A 147 3.48 9.28 -4.00
N TYR A 148 3.78 8.09 -4.55
CA TYR A 148 4.71 7.96 -5.67
C TYR A 148 4.17 8.65 -6.93
N LEU A 149 2.89 8.44 -7.26
CA LEU A 149 2.28 9.07 -8.43
C LEU A 149 2.25 10.60 -8.29
N GLU A 150 1.81 11.12 -7.16
CA GLU A 150 1.78 12.57 -6.88
C GLU A 150 3.18 13.20 -7.03
N ALA A 151 4.20 12.55 -6.46
CA ALA A 151 5.57 13.09 -6.46
C ALA A 151 6.31 12.94 -7.80
N ALA A 152 6.05 11.86 -8.55
CA ALA A 152 6.91 11.47 -9.68
C ALA A 152 6.25 11.61 -11.06
N SER A 153 4.92 11.74 -11.13
CA SER A 153 4.19 11.75 -12.41
C SER A 153 4.31 13.05 -13.21
N GLY A 154 4.98 14.08 -12.68
CA GLY A 154 5.06 15.38 -13.33
C GLY A 154 3.71 16.12 -13.45
N GLY A 155 2.71 15.72 -12.65
CA GLY A 155 1.38 16.32 -12.63
C GLY A 155 0.31 15.51 -13.38
N ALA A 156 0.65 14.35 -13.95
CA ALA A 156 -0.37 13.44 -14.53
C ALA A 156 -1.26 12.77 -13.46
N TRP A 157 -0.84 12.79 -12.20
CA TRP A 157 -1.69 12.43 -11.05
C TRP A 157 -2.15 13.69 -10.33
N GLU A 158 -3.44 14.03 -10.46
CA GLU A 158 -4.03 15.26 -9.89
C GLU A 158 -4.65 15.07 -8.50
N TYR A 159 -4.65 13.84 -7.99
CA TYR A 159 -5.29 13.47 -6.73
C TYR A 159 -4.30 13.49 -5.57
N GLU A 160 -4.74 13.97 -4.42
CA GLU A 160 -3.97 13.92 -3.18
C GLU A 160 -3.67 12.47 -2.80
N ALA A 161 -2.45 12.20 -2.30
CA ALA A 161 -2.12 10.89 -1.80
C ALA A 161 -2.95 10.51 -0.56
N ASP A 162 -3.64 9.37 -0.63
CA ASP A 162 -4.50 8.87 0.43
C ASP A 162 -4.49 7.33 0.45
N GLY A 163 -4.84 6.72 1.59
CA GLY A 163 -5.05 5.27 1.71
C GLY A 163 -6.34 4.78 1.06
N VAL A 164 -7.29 5.69 0.84
CA VAL A 164 -8.53 5.48 0.10
C VAL A 164 -8.32 5.84 -1.37
N TRP A 165 -8.71 4.94 -2.26
CA TRP A 165 -8.59 5.20 -3.70
C TRP A 165 -9.46 6.39 -4.14
N PRO A 166 -8.90 7.39 -4.86
CA PRO A 166 -9.59 8.68 -5.05
C PRO A 166 -10.53 8.73 -6.26
N ILE A 167 -10.59 7.67 -7.08
CA ILE A 167 -11.32 7.67 -8.36
C ILE A 167 -12.34 6.53 -8.39
N ASP A 168 -13.55 6.79 -8.89
CA ASP A 168 -14.59 5.76 -9.07
C ASP A 168 -14.37 4.86 -10.32
N SER A 169 -13.19 4.91 -10.95
CA SER A 169 -12.82 4.14 -12.14
C SER A 169 -11.78 3.06 -11.84
N GLY A 170 -11.76 2.02 -12.68
CA GLY A 170 -10.97 0.81 -12.43
C GLY A 170 -11.76 -0.28 -11.71
N GLU A 171 -11.10 -1.39 -11.42
CA GLU A 171 -11.66 -2.49 -10.66
C GLU A 171 -11.12 -2.46 -9.23
N ALA A 172 -12.02 -2.25 -8.26
CA ALA A 172 -11.70 -2.35 -6.85
C ALA A 172 -11.62 -3.82 -6.42
N ALA A 173 -10.53 -4.20 -5.76
CA ALA A 173 -10.25 -5.57 -5.31
C ALA A 173 -9.83 -5.64 -3.83
#